data_AF-A0A821IMG7-F1
#
_entry.id   AF-A0A821IMG7-F1
#
_cell.length_a   1.000
_cell.length_b   1.000
_cell.length_c   1.000
_cell.angle_alpha   90.00
_cell.angle_beta   90.00
_cell.angle_gamma   90.00
#
_symmetry.space_group_name_H-M   'P 1'
#
loop_
_entity.id
_entity.type
_entity.pdbx_description
1 polymer ?
#
loop_
_entity_poly.entity_id
_entity_poly.type
_entity_poly.pdbx_seq_one_letter_code
_entity_poly.pdbx_strand_id
1 'polypeptide(L)' 'MNSALQCLSNVPDLTEYILENDVTKILNTTNDLGTHGKLAVAYANLIKAMWSGKQTIAEGSAVK' A
#
# COMPACT_ATOMS: atom_id res chain seq x y z
N MET A 1 -7.66 4.89 11.72
CA MET A 1 -7.04 4.52 10.42
C MET A 1 -6.77 3.02 10.31
N ASN A 2 -6.21 2.36 11.34
CA ASN A 2 -5.84 0.94 11.29
C ASN A 2 -6.98 0.01 10.83
N SER A 3 -8.21 0.22 11.29
CA SER A 3 -9.36 -0.59 10.84
C SER A 3 -9.54 -0.56 9.33
N ALA A 4 -9.53 0.62 8.71
CA ALA A 4 -9.64 0.76 7.26
C ALA A 4 -8.46 0.11 6.52
N LEU A 5 -7.23 0.28 7.01
CA LEU A 5 -6.05 -0.34 6.41
C LEU A 5 -6.10 -1.87 6.49
N GLN A 6 -6.58 -2.42 7.61
CA GLN A 6 -6.78 -3.85 7.77
C GLN A 6 -7.91 -4.37 6.86
N CYS A 7 -9.00 -3.62 6.70
CA CYS A 7 -10.03 -3.99 5.74
C CYS A 7 -9.50 -4.02 4.30
N LEU A 8 -8.76 -2.98 3.89
CA LEU A 8 -8.19 -2.89 2.55
C LEU A 8 -7.10 -3.94 2.30
N SER A 9 -6.27 -4.27 3.29
CA SER A 9 -5.25 -5.32 3.17
C SER A 9 -5.83 -6.72 3.00
N ASN A 10 -7.12 -6.90 3.31
CA ASN A 10 -7.85 -8.16 3.19
C ASN A 10 -8.76 -8.19 1.95
N VAL A 11 -8.63 -7.24 1.02
CA VAL A 11 -9.23 -7.35 -0.32
C VAL A 11 -8.25 -8.13 -1.21
N PRO A 12 -8.53 -9.41 -1.56
CA PRO A 12 -7.54 -10.29 -2.18
C PRO A 12 -6.96 -9.72 -3.48
N ASP A 13 -7.82 -9.28 -4.40
CA ASP A 13 -7.40 -8.77 -5.71
C ASP A 13 -6.45 -7.56 -5.58
N LEU A 14 -6.73 -6.65 -4.63
CA LEU A 14 -5.91 -5.47 -4.40
C LEU A 14 -4.56 -5.84 -3.78
N THR A 15 -4.58 -6.73 -2.78
CA THR A 15 -3.37 -7.16 -2.06
C THR A 15 -2.46 -7.95 -2.96
N GLU A 16 -2.98 -8.94 -3.70
CA GLU A 16 -2.21 -9.74 -4.66
C GLU A 16 -1.60 -8.85 -5.73
N TYR A 17 -2.37 -7.92 -6.29
CA TYR A 17 -1.86 -6.95 -7.26
C TYR A 17 -0.65 -6.18 -6.71
N ILE A 18 -0.74 -5.66 -5.49
CA ILE A 18 0.35 -4.89 -4.86
C ILE A 18 1.58 -5.76 -4.53
N LEU A 19 1.38 -7.02 -4.15
CA LEU A 19 2.46 -7.93 -3.79
C LEU A 19 3.24 -8.43 -5.01
N GLU A 20 2.54 -8.73 -6.10
CA GLU A 20 3.14 -9.29 -7.31
C GLU A 20 3.74 -8.21 -8.23
N ASN A 21 3.26 -6.97 -8.15
CA ASN A 21 3.62 -5.92 -9.10
C ASN A 21 4.46 -4.80 -8.49
N ASP A 22 5.19 -4.13 -9.38
CA ASP A 22 5.77 -2.82 -9.10
C ASP A 22 4.74 -1.73 -9.40
N VAL A 23 4.02 -1.33 -8.35
CA VAL A 23 3.02 -0.25 -8.40
C VAL A 23 3.56 1.03 -9.02
N THR A 24 4.87 1.32 -8.96
CA THR A 24 5.42 2.57 -9.53
C THR A 24 5.24 2.68 -11.04
N LYS A 25 5.11 1.54 -11.73
CA LYS A 25 4.93 1.47 -13.20
C LYS A 25 3.56 1.93 -13.68
N ILE A 26 2.56 1.95 -12.79
CA ILE A 26 1.18 2.32 -13.13
C ILE A 26 0.75 3.66 -12.52
N LEU A 27 1.66 4.35 -11.80
CA LEU A 27 1.32 5.59 -11.14
C LEU A 27 1.13 6.73 -12.14
N ASN A 28 -0.01 7.39 -12.04
CA ASN A 28 -0.22 8.70 -12.65
C ASN A 28 0.35 9.79 -11.72
N THR A 29 1.64 10.10 -11.88
CA THR A 29 2.34 11.10 -11.06
C THR A 29 2.08 12.55 -11.48
N THR A 30 1.50 12.77 -12.66
CA THR A 30 1.21 14.10 -13.21
C THR A 30 -0.22 14.58 -12.92
N ASN A 31 -1.07 13.75 -12.33
CA ASN A 31 -2.41 14.14 -11.93
C ASN A 31 -2.37 15.07 -10.70
N ASP A 32 -2.71 16.34 -10.90
CA ASP A 32 -2.76 17.37 -9.86
C ASP A 32 -3.85 17.13 -8.79
N LEU A 33 -4.86 16.31 -9.09
CA LEU A 33 -5.86 15.87 -8.09
C LEU A 33 -5.37 14.69 -7.25
N GLY A 34 -4.28 14.05 -7.67
CA GLY A 34 -3.68 12.91 -6.98
C GLY A 34 -2.64 13.34 -5.96
N THR A 35 -1.96 12.35 -5.37
CA THR A 35 -0.84 12.58 -4.43
C THR A 35 0.53 12.45 -5.08
N HIS A 36 0.61 12.61 -6.41
CA HIS A 36 1.81 12.33 -7.21
C HIS A 36 2.43 10.95 -6.93
N GLY A 37 1.59 9.95 -6.65
CA GLY A 37 2.03 8.58 -6.34
C GLY A 37 2.44 8.31 -4.88
N LYS A 38 2.62 9.34 -4.04
CA LYS A 38 3.10 9.17 -2.65
C LYS A 38 2.24 8.22 -1.81
N LEU A 39 0.92 8.37 -1.85
CA LEU A 39 -0.01 7.52 -1.11
C LEU A 39 0.06 6.06 -1.56
N ALA A 40 0.06 5.82 -2.88
CA ALA A 40 0.11 4.48 -3.44
C ALA A 40 1.42 3.76 -3.08
N VAL A 41 2.55 4.45 -3.13
CA VAL A 41 3.86 3.90 -2.73
C VAL A 41 3.90 3.61 -1.23
N ALA A 42 3.42 4.53 -0.39
CA ALA A 42 3.37 4.32 1.06
C ALA A 42 2.48 3.13 1.44
N TYR A 43 1.31 3.01 0.81
CA TYR A 43 0.40 1.88 1.03
C TYR A 43 1.01 0.56 0.56
N ALA A 44 1.64 0.53 -0.62
CA ALA A 44 2.29 -0.67 -1.13
C ALA A 44 3.44 -1.16 -0.22
N ASN A 45 4.24 -0.23 0.30
CA ASN A 45 5.29 -0.56 1.27
C ASN A 45 4.71 -1.16 2.55
N LEU A 46 3.59 -0.62 3.05
CA LEU A 46 2.89 -1.16 4.21
C LEU A 46 2.35 -2.58 3.95
N ILE A 47 1.70 -2.82 2.81
CA ILE A 47 1.17 -4.15 2.44
C ILE A 47 2.30 -5.17 2.33
N LYS A 48 3.41 -4.81 1.68
CA LYS A 48 4.60 -5.68 1.60
C LYS A 48 5.19 -5.99 2.97
N ALA A 49 5.20 -5.04 3.90
CA ALA A 49 5.64 -5.27 5.27
C ALA A 49 4.69 -6.22 6.03
N MET A 50 3.37 -5.96 5.98
CA MET A 50 2.34 -6.74 6.65
C MET A 50 2.34 -8.22 6.20
N TRP A 51 2.48 -8.47 4.90
CA TRP A 51 2.42 -9.82 4.34
C TRP A 51 3.79 -10.49 4.18
N SER A 52 4.86 -9.89 4.72
CA SER A 52 6.21 -10.47 4.68
C SER A 52 6.41 -11.67 5.62
N GLY A 53 5.50 -11.88 6.58
CA GLY A 53 5.63 -12.89 7.64
C GLY A 53 6.71 -12.60 8.68
N LYS A 54 7.42 -11.46 8.59
CA LYS A 54 8.55 -11.12 9.47
C LYS A 54 8.16 -10.39 10.74
N GLN A 55 6.96 -9.81 10.79
CA GLN A 55 6.47 -9.00 11.91
C GLN A 55 5.02 -9.36 12.22
N THR A 56 4.66 -9.40 13.50
CA THR A 56 3.27 -9.55 13.94
C THR A 56 2.48 -8.25 13.77
N ILE A 57 3.17 -7.10 13.78
CA ILE A 57 2.61 -5.75 13.64
C ILE A 57 3.51 -4.96 12.71
N ALA A 58 2.95 -4.37 11.66
CA ALA A 58 3.66 -3.44 10.78
C ALA A 58 3.32 -2.00 11.15
N GLU A 59 4.33 -1.16 11.35
CA GLU A 59 4.13 0.27 11.61
C GLU A 59 4.00 1.06 10.31
N GLY A 60 2.84 1.68 10.11
CA GLY A 60 2.56 2.57 8.98
C GLY A 60 3.04 4.00 9.22
N SER A 61 4.31 4.21 9.53
CA SER A 61 4.87 5.55 9.79
C SER A 61 4.82 6.50 8.57
N ALA A 62 4.67 5.95 7.37
CA ALA A 62 4.55 6.70 6.11
C ALA A 62 3.11 6.90 5.59
N VAL A 63 2.09 6.33 6.23
CA VAL A 63 0.66 6.46 5.84
C VAL A 63 -0.05 7.46 6.75
N LYS A 64 0.64 8.50 7.23
CA LYS A 64 0.06 9.56 8.05
C LYS A 64 -0.37 10.75 7.21
#